data_AF-A0A850PUF4-F1
#
_entry.id   AF-A0A850PUF4-F1
#
_cell.length_a   1.000
_cell.length_b   1.000
_cell.length_c   1.000
_cell.angle_alpha   90.00
_cell.angle_beta   90.00
_cell.angle_gamma   90.00
#
_symmetry.space_group_name_H-M   'P 1'
#
loop_
_entity.id
_entity.type
_entity.pdbx_description
1 polymer ?
#
loop_
_entity_poly.entity_id
_entity_poly.type
_entity_poly.pdbx_seq_one_letter_code
_entity_poly.pdbx_strand_id
1 'polypeptide(L)'
;MTTTEDVIKSAAAVARDAAEGRLSPAELDQAVADECKNLFGTVVGDGDPLWDLHRDITRQSIALGALSADELGEWQAVIRRREQQNGAVGAVEPSEAASGPDGPTDASSSASGPHSPSSGYSDAELTAD
;
A
#
# COMPACT_ATOMS: atom_id res chain seq x y z
N MET A 1 9.63 -33.21 21.65
CA MET A 1 9.92 -34.16 20.55
C MET A 1 8.65 -34.95 20.32
N THR A 2 8.04 -34.83 19.15
CA THR A 2 6.84 -35.58 18.77
C THR A 2 7.21 -37.05 18.56
N THR A 3 6.49 -37.98 19.19
CA THR A 3 6.75 -39.43 19.02
C THR A 3 5.94 -40.00 17.86
N THR A 4 6.32 -41.19 17.38
CA THR A 4 5.53 -41.92 16.38
C THR A 4 4.10 -42.19 16.85
N GLU A 5 3.93 -42.49 18.15
CA GLU A 5 2.62 -42.72 18.75
C GLU A 5 1.75 -41.45 18.72
N ASP A 6 2.33 -40.28 19.00
CA ASP A 6 1.64 -39.00 18.93
C ASP A 6 1.15 -38.70 17.51
N VAL A 7 1.99 -38.96 16.49
CA VAL A 7 1.61 -38.74 15.08
C VAL A 7 0.45 -39.67 14.67
N ILE A 8 0.53 -40.96 15.03
CA ILE A 8 -0.54 -41.93 14.72
C ILE A 8 -1.84 -41.53 15.40
N LYS A 9 -1.77 -41.13 16.69
CA LYS A 9 -2.95 -40.71 17.45
C LYS A 9 -3.60 -39.47 16.85
N SER A 10 -2.80 -38.47 16.45
CA SER A 10 -3.29 -37.26 15.79
C SER A 10 -3.94 -37.58 14.44
N ALA A 11 -3.31 -38.41 13.61
CA ALA A 11 -3.88 -38.80 12.32
C ALA A 11 -5.19 -39.57 12.48
N ALA A 12 -5.25 -40.50 13.45
CA ALA A 12 -6.47 -41.26 13.74
C ALA A 12 -7.59 -40.37 14.31
N ALA A 13 -7.26 -39.34 15.09
CA ALA A 13 -8.22 -38.37 15.58
C ALA A 13 -8.82 -37.55 14.43
N VAL A 14 -8.00 -37.03 13.52
CA VAL A 14 -8.48 -36.31 12.31
C VAL A 14 -9.39 -37.19 11.46
N ALA A 15 -9.00 -38.45 11.23
CA ALA A 15 -9.82 -39.39 10.46
C ALA A 15 -11.18 -39.66 11.13
N ARG A 16 -11.22 -39.79 12.46
CA ARG A 16 -12.47 -39.94 13.22
C ARG A 16 -13.34 -38.69 13.13
N ASP A 17 -12.75 -37.52 13.32
CA ASP A 17 -13.46 -36.25 13.30
C ASP A 17 -14.07 -35.98 11.91
N ALA A 18 -13.37 -36.35 10.84
CA ALA A 18 -13.89 -36.31 9.48
C ALA A 18 -15.03 -37.33 9.26
N ALA A 19 -14.88 -38.57 9.72
CA ALA A 19 -15.90 -39.62 9.58
C ALA A 19 -17.20 -39.30 10.35
N GLU A 20 -17.08 -38.60 11.48
CA GLU A 20 -18.22 -38.17 12.31
C GLU A 20 -18.82 -36.83 11.87
N GLY A 21 -18.30 -36.22 10.80
CA GLY A 21 -18.77 -34.92 10.30
C GLY A 21 -18.47 -33.74 11.23
N ARG A 22 -17.56 -33.92 12.19
CA ARG A 22 -17.09 -32.87 13.12
C ARG A 22 -16.00 -32.00 12.50
N LEU A 23 -15.47 -32.40 11.34
CA LEU A 23 -14.50 -31.64 10.55
C LEU A 23 -15.15 -31.20 9.23
N SER A 24 -15.45 -29.91 9.10
CA SER A 24 -15.88 -29.32 7.83
C SER A 24 -14.67 -28.85 7.03
N PRO A 25 -14.54 -29.20 5.73
CA PRO A 25 -13.48 -28.67 4.87
C PRO A 25 -13.47 -27.14 4.81
N ALA A 26 -14.66 -26.51 4.74
CA ALA A 26 -14.77 -25.06 4.68
C ALA A 26 -14.32 -24.39 6.00
N GLU A 27 -14.58 -25.03 7.15
CA GLU A 27 -14.09 -24.53 8.44
C GLU A 27 -12.57 -24.67 8.54
N LEU A 28 -12.00 -25.74 7.99
CA LEU A 28 -10.56 -25.94 7.94
C LEU A 28 -9.87 -24.90 7.03
N ASP A 29 -10.43 -24.64 5.86
CA ASP A 29 -9.92 -23.60 4.94
C ASP A 29 -9.95 -22.22 5.61
N GLN A 30 -11.04 -21.91 6.33
CA GLN A 30 -11.15 -20.67 7.09
C GLN A 30 -10.11 -20.60 8.22
N ALA A 31 -9.91 -21.70 8.97
CA ALA A 31 -8.92 -21.76 10.03
C ALA A 31 -7.49 -21.57 9.50
N VAL A 32 -7.16 -22.15 8.34
CA VAL A 32 -5.87 -21.93 7.67
C VAL A 32 -5.73 -20.47 7.24
N ALA A 33 -6.76 -19.87 6.65
CA ALA A 33 -6.73 -18.47 6.25
C ALA A 33 -6.52 -17.53 7.46
N ASP A 34 -7.15 -17.83 8.58
CA ASP A 34 -6.98 -17.04 9.81
C ASP A 34 -5.60 -17.22 10.42
N GLU A 35 -5.04 -18.43 10.39
CA GLU A 35 -3.66 -18.65 10.82
C GLU A 35 -2.65 -17.94 9.88
N CYS A 36 -2.88 -17.95 8.57
CA CYS A 36 -2.08 -17.18 7.62
C CYS A 36 -2.11 -15.68 7.93
N LYS A 37 -3.30 -15.11 8.24
CA LYS A 37 -3.41 -13.70 8.67
C LYS A 37 -2.68 -13.46 9.99
N ASN A 38 -2.68 -14.41 10.92
CA ASN A 38 -1.94 -14.26 12.17
C ASN A 38 -0.42 -14.28 11.94
N LEU A 39 0.06 -15.17 11.08
CA LEU A 39 1.49 -15.37 10.83
C LEU A 39 2.12 -14.27 9.99
N PHE A 40 1.41 -13.74 8.99
CA PHE A 40 1.98 -12.77 8.04
C PHE A 40 1.00 -11.65 7.63
N GLY A 41 -0.15 -11.52 8.30
CA GLY A 41 -1.08 -10.42 8.04
C GLY A 41 -0.63 -9.07 8.60
N THR A 42 0.42 -9.05 9.44
CA THR A 42 1.04 -7.82 9.95
C THR A 42 2.48 -7.74 9.46
N VAL A 43 2.84 -6.64 8.82
CA VAL A 43 4.19 -6.40 8.29
C VAL A 43 4.94 -5.46 9.25
N VAL A 44 6.06 -5.92 9.81
CA VAL A 44 6.79 -5.16 10.85
C VAL A 44 7.91 -4.29 10.29
N GLY A 45 8.42 -4.59 9.08
CA GLY A 45 9.48 -3.82 8.43
C GLY A 45 10.60 -4.70 7.85
N ASP A 46 11.72 -4.09 7.48
CA ASP A 46 12.87 -4.75 6.86
C ASP A 46 13.54 -5.84 7.72
N GLY A 47 13.39 -5.78 9.04
CA GLY A 47 13.83 -6.82 9.98
C GLY A 47 12.89 -8.04 10.06
N ASP A 48 11.77 -8.04 9.35
CA ASP A 48 10.81 -9.15 9.34
C ASP A 48 11.38 -10.34 8.56
N PRO A 49 11.43 -11.56 9.13
CA PRO A 49 11.88 -12.75 8.41
C PRO A 49 11.09 -13.06 7.15
N LEU A 50 9.85 -12.58 7.04
CA LEU A 50 8.96 -12.77 5.89
C LEU A 50 8.97 -11.59 4.90
N TRP A 51 9.88 -10.62 5.09
CA TRP A 51 9.91 -9.38 4.30
C TRP A 51 9.92 -9.59 2.78
N ASP A 52 10.72 -10.52 2.27
CA ASP A 52 10.76 -10.79 0.83
C ASP A 52 9.47 -11.41 0.31
N LEU A 53 8.82 -12.28 1.10
CA LEU A 53 7.50 -12.82 0.77
C LEU A 53 6.46 -11.70 0.67
N HIS A 54 6.47 -10.74 1.61
CA HIS A 54 5.55 -9.60 1.56
C HIS A 54 5.75 -8.76 0.29
N ARG A 55 7.00 -8.54 -0.14
CA ARG A 55 7.29 -7.81 -1.37
C ARG A 55 6.74 -8.53 -2.59
N ASP A 56 6.92 -9.84 -2.66
CA ASP A 56 6.46 -10.63 -3.80
C ASP A 56 4.94 -10.74 -3.85
N ILE A 57 4.28 -10.92 -2.70
CA ILE A 57 2.81 -10.86 -2.61
C ILE A 57 2.32 -9.48 -3.04
N THR A 58 2.90 -8.40 -2.52
CA THR A 58 2.50 -7.03 -2.87
C THR A 58 2.58 -6.77 -4.38
N ARG A 59 3.67 -7.19 -5.03
CA ARG A 59 3.82 -7.08 -6.49
C ARG A 59 2.74 -7.83 -7.25
N GLN A 60 2.46 -9.08 -6.86
CA GLN A 60 1.43 -9.90 -7.49
C GLN A 60 0.04 -9.31 -7.26
N SER A 61 -0.27 -8.87 -6.04
CA SER A 61 -1.53 -8.22 -5.70
C SER A 61 -1.78 -6.97 -6.55
N ILE A 62 -0.78 -6.09 -6.68
CA ILE A 62 -0.88 -4.90 -7.53
C ILE A 62 -1.09 -5.29 -9.00
N ALA A 63 -0.34 -6.28 -9.51
CA ALA A 63 -0.48 -6.75 -10.89
C ALA A 63 -1.89 -7.33 -11.18
N LEU A 64 -2.55 -7.87 -10.16
CA LEU A 64 -3.92 -8.37 -10.23
C LEU A 64 -4.98 -7.31 -9.90
N GLY A 65 -4.58 -6.04 -9.70
CA GLY A 65 -5.50 -4.92 -9.50
C GLY A 65 -6.01 -4.77 -8.06
N ALA A 66 -5.23 -5.21 -7.05
CA ALA A 66 -5.60 -5.05 -5.64
C ALA A 66 -5.72 -3.58 -5.21
N LEU A 67 -5.07 -2.65 -5.93
CA LEU A 67 -5.17 -1.21 -5.72
C LEU A 67 -5.44 -0.51 -7.05
N SER A 68 -6.17 0.60 -7.00
CA SER A 68 -6.32 1.50 -8.15
C SER A 68 -5.03 2.30 -8.41
N ALA A 69 -4.91 2.88 -9.61
CA ALA A 69 -3.76 3.74 -9.94
C ALA A 69 -3.69 4.99 -9.05
N ASP A 70 -4.84 5.57 -8.72
CA ASP A 70 -4.92 6.76 -7.85
C ASP A 70 -4.47 6.41 -6.43
N GLU A 71 -4.96 5.31 -5.88
CA GLU A 71 -4.55 4.81 -4.56
C GLU A 71 -3.05 4.48 -4.51
N LEU A 72 -2.49 3.88 -5.58
CA LEU A 72 -1.06 3.65 -5.67
C LEU A 72 -0.26 4.98 -5.71
N GLY A 73 -0.80 6.02 -6.33
CA GLY A 73 -0.24 7.37 -6.33
C GLY A 73 -0.18 7.99 -4.93
N GLU A 74 -1.21 7.77 -4.11
CA GLU A 74 -1.22 8.20 -2.70
C GLU A 74 -0.12 7.50 -1.90
N TRP A 75 0.02 6.18 -2.05
CA TRP A 75 1.07 5.43 -1.37
C TRP A 75 2.48 5.79 -1.86
N GLN A 76 2.64 6.15 -3.13
CA GLN A 76 3.90 6.69 -3.64
C GLN A 76 4.27 8.01 -2.93
N ALA A 77 3.29 8.89 -2.67
CA ALA A 77 3.53 10.12 -1.92
C ALA A 77 3.97 9.82 -0.46
N VAL A 78 3.37 8.82 0.19
CA VAL A 78 3.78 8.35 1.52
C VAL A 78 5.23 7.86 1.50
N ILE A 79 5.61 7.04 0.51
CA ILE A 79 6.99 6.53 0.36
C ILE A 79 7.97 7.68 0.19
N ARG A 80 7.70 8.63 -0.72
CA ARG A 80 8.57 9.79 -0.95
C ARG A 80 8.75 10.62 0.33
N ARG A 81 7.67 10.83 1.08
CA ARG A 81 7.74 11.53 2.37
C ARG A 81 8.62 10.79 3.38
N ARG A 82 8.49 9.47 3.49
CA ARG A 82 9.34 8.63 4.37
C ARG A 82 10.81 8.72 3.95
N GLU A 83 11.11 8.65 2.66
CA GLU A 83 12.48 8.74 2.13
C GLU A 83 13.11 10.11 2.40
N GLN A 84 12.34 11.19 2.25
CA GLN A 84 12.78 12.54 2.61
C GLN A 84 13.11 12.65 4.11
N GLN A 85 12.28 12.06 4.98
CA GLN A 85 12.49 12.08 6.43
C GLN A 85 13.72 11.25 6.84
N ASN A 86 13.93 10.09 6.20
CA ASN A 86 15.08 9.22 6.48
C ASN A 86 16.38 9.76 5.85
N GLY A 87 16.31 10.50 4.73
CA GLY A 87 17.44 11.15 4.09
C GLY A 87 17.84 12.50 4.71
N ALA A 88 16.92 13.18 5.40
CA ALA A 88 17.17 14.45 6.09
C ALA A 88 18.09 14.32 7.32
N VAL A 89 18.39 13.10 7.79
CA VAL A 89 19.31 12.86 8.92
C VAL A 89 20.78 12.93 8.49
N GLY A 90 21.09 13.13 7.20
CA GLY A 90 22.47 13.14 6.68
C GLY A 90 22.87 14.35 5.83
N ALA A 91 22.00 15.33 5.60
CA ALA A 91 22.31 16.50 4.78
C ALA A 91 21.88 17.79 5.49
N VAL A 92 22.63 18.14 6.54
CA VAL A 92 22.73 19.53 6.99
C VAL A 92 24.17 19.97 6.70
N GLU A 93 24.49 20.15 5.41
CA GLU A 93 25.55 21.10 5.07
C GLU A 93 24.99 22.48 5.47
N PRO A 94 25.60 23.20 6.41
CA PRO A 94 25.14 24.53 6.75
C PRO A 94 25.48 25.46 5.57
N SER A 95 24.53 25.67 4.66
CA SER A 95 24.65 26.74 3.68
C SER A 95 24.70 28.06 4.45
N GLU A 96 25.88 28.66 4.42
CA GLU A 96 26.28 29.87 5.11
C GLU A 96 25.21 30.97 5.06
N ALA A 97 24.95 31.51 6.25
CA ALA A 97 24.69 32.90 6.56
C ALA A 97 24.11 33.77 5.43
N ALA A 98 22.80 34.00 5.53
CA ALA A 98 22.20 35.26 5.12
C ALA A 98 23.00 36.43 5.75
N SER A 99 23.87 37.05 4.95
CA SER A 99 24.31 38.42 5.16
C SER A 99 23.62 39.27 4.10
N GLY A 100 22.70 40.12 4.54
CA GLY A 100 22.18 41.21 3.72
C GLY A 100 23.31 42.15 3.26
N PRO A 101 23.03 43.01 2.29
CA PRO A 101 22.42 44.27 2.74
C PRO A 101 21.24 44.73 1.89
N ASP A 102 20.37 45.50 2.56
CA ASP A 102 19.27 46.29 2.01
C ASP A 102 19.65 47.02 0.72
N GLY A 103 18.86 46.81 -0.33
CA GLY A 103 18.79 47.66 -1.51
C GLY A 103 17.32 47.82 -1.90
N PRO A 104 16.79 49.06 -2.04
CA PRO A 104 15.40 49.26 -2.41
C PRO A 104 15.27 49.00 -3.91
N THR A 105 14.47 48.01 -4.30
CA THR A 105 14.04 47.88 -5.70
C THR A 105 12.56 48.09 -5.78
N ASP A 106 12.24 49.26 -6.34
CA ASP A 106 10.92 49.80 -6.61
C ASP A 106 9.94 48.79 -7.21
N ALA A 107 8.74 48.80 -6.65
CA ALA A 107 7.56 48.24 -7.28
C ALA A 107 7.19 49.09 -8.49
N SER A 108 7.27 48.52 -9.70
CA SER A 108 6.39 48.87 -10.82
C SER A 108 6.61 47.94 -12.00
N SER A 109 5.56 47.22 -12.36
CA SER A 109 5.14 46.86 -13.74
C SER A 109 4.40 45.53 -13.70
N SER A 110 3.34 45.27 -14.44
CA SER A 110 2.35 46.07 -15.15
C SER A 110 1.35 45.02 -15.65
N ALA A 111 0.09 45.42 -15.78
CA ALA A 111 -1.01 44.57 -16.20
C ALA A 111 -0.75 43.73 -17.47
N SER A 112 -1.31 42.53 -17.51
CA SER A 112 -1.74 41.89 -18.76
C SER A 112 -3.05 41.17 -18.52
N GLY A 113 -4.01 41.50 -19.36
CA GLY A 113 -5.45 41.34 -19.15
C GLY A 113 -6.03 39.94 -19.42
N PRO A 114 -7.37 39.84 -19.39
CA PRO A 114 -8.09 38.58 -19.42
C PRO A 114 -8.19 38.01 -20.84
N HIS A 115 -8.00 36.69 -20.98
CA HIS A 115 -8.27 35.96 -22.21
C HIS A 115 -9.41 34.96 -21.97
N SER A 116 -10.62 35.42 -22.29
CA SER A 116 -11.71 34.80 -23.05
C SER A 116 -12.22 33.36 -22.78
N PRO A 117 -13.51 33.11 -23.09
CA PRO A 117 -14.32 32.05 -22.48
C PRO A 117 -14.21 30.70 -23.22
N SER A 118 -14.32 29.61 -22.45
CA SER A 118 -14.46 28.25 -22.99
C SER A 118 -15.87 28.02 -23.51
N SER A 119 -15.93 27.81 -24.83
CA SER A 119 -16.71 26.81 -25.59
C SER A 119 -18.13 26.48 -25.13
N GLY A 120 -19.08 26.81 -26.01
CA GLY A 120 -20.49 26.48 -25.90
C GLY A 120 -20.78 24.99 -25.86
N TYR A 121 -21.67 24.65 -24.92
CA TYR A 121 -22.45 23.43 -24.85
C TYR A 121 -23.46 23.42 -26.00
N SER A 122 -23.37 22.46 -26.91
CA SER A 122 -24.43 22.14 -27.87
C SER A 122 -24.87 20.70 -27.61
N ASP A 123 -26.10 20.60 -27.11
CA ASP A 123 -26.85 19.41 -26.77
C ASP A 123 -27.07 18.56 -28.03
N ALA A 124 -26.50 17.35 -28.07
CA ALA A 124 -26.74 16.40 -29.15
C ALA A 124 -27.90 15.47 -28.74
N GLU A 125 -29.08 15.89 -29.19
CA GLU A 125 -30.32 15.17 -29.46
C GLU A 125 -30.26 13.63 -29.38
N LEU A 126 -31.02 13.10 -28.42
CA LEU A 126 -31.29 11.69 -28.17
C LEU A 126 -32.21 11.14 -29.28
N THR A 127 -31.66 10.40 -30.25
CA THR A 127 -32.46 9.67 -31.24
C THR A 127 -32.92 8.31 -30.70
N ALA A 128 -34.24 8.10 -30.59
CA ALA A 128 -34.83 6.78 -30.50
C ALA A 128 -36.24 6.79 -31.12
N ASP A 129 -36.36 6.22 -32.32
CA ASP A 129 -37.51 5.45 -32.78
C ASP A 129 -37.00 4.34 -33.72
#